data_AF-A0AAQ4FGI6-F1
#
_entry.id   AF-A0AAQ4FGI6-F1
#
_cell.length_a   1.000
_cell.length_b   1.000
_cell.length_c   1.000
_cell.angle_alpha   90.00
_cell.angle_beta   90.00
_cell.angle_gamma   90.00
#
_symmetry.space_group_name_H-M   'P 1'
#
loop_
_entity.id
_entity.type
_entity.pdbx_description
1 polymer ?
#
loop_
_entity_poly.entity_id
_entity_poly.type
_entity_poly.pdbx_seq_one_letter_code
_entity_poly.pdbx_strand_id
1 'polypeptide(L)'
;MNRGTTMRTDEQHPLLGQGLLHARDLQWKRTRSVTSYAFTATKFKQLFPHLDAACDRFLDLVAEKGSHGEKEVAAYELFKPLAMEYICHGSFGIANLFQEETMHPLFRMATRVLPGTMTGPMHMIAQSTTTLNRVVAPFLWLNSKIGSFTYDRFSKLAYKAIDLRRKDPLPNGRKDILQILLDAESEDEAARSEVTDGVFKVEKKMTPAEISVNTGMLLIAG
;
A
#
# COMPACT_ATOMS: atom_id res chain seq x y z
N MET A 1 -19.80 13.68 -5.12
CA MET A 1 -18.61 14.54 -4.97
C MET A 1 -17.51 13.92 -5.83
N ASN A 2 -17.24 14.49 -7.01
CA ASN A 2 -16.23 13.94 -7.91
C ASN A 2 -14.85 14.12 -7.29
N ARG A 3 -14.17 13.02 -6.96
CA ARG A 3 -12.75 13.07 -6.60
C ARG A 3 -11.98 13.59 -7.83
N GLY A 4 -11.04 14.51 -7.65
CA GLY A 4 -10.17 14.94 -8.75
C GLY A 4 -9.44 13.74 -9.38
N THR A 5 -8.93 13.91 -10.58
CA THR A 5 -8.14 12.87 -11.27
C THR A 5 -6.69 13.00 -10.88
N THR A 6 -6.13 11.99 -10.19
CA THR A 6 -4.72 12.04 -9.75
C THR A 6 -3.79 11.61 -10.89
N MET A 7 -4.03 10.44 -11.47
CA MET A 7 -3.29 9.92 -12.62
C MET A 7 -4.19 8.97 -13.43
N ARG A 8 -4.64 9.42 -14.61
CA ARG A 8 -5.60 8.65 -15.43
C ARG A 8 -5.10 7.28 -15.85
N THR A 9 -3.81 7.16 -16.12
CA THR A 9 -3.18 5.90 -16.51
C THR A 9 -3.36 4.84 -15.43
N ASP A 10 -3.25 5.24 -14.16
CA ASP A 10 -3.34 4.34 -13.03
C ASP A 10 -4.80 4.00 -12.74
N GLU A 11 -5.70 4.98 -12.88
CA GLU A 11 -7.15 4.76 -12.76
C GLU A 11 -7.68 3.78 -13.82
N GLN A 12 -7.14 3.84 -15.05
CA GLN A 12 -7.51 2.93 -16.14
C GLN A 12 -6.75 1.60 -16.12
N HIS A 13 -5.71 1.48 -15.30
CA HIS A 13 -4.90 0.28 -15.24
C HIS A 13 -5.70 -0.86 -14.56
N PRO A 14 -5.75 -2.07 -15.14
CA PRO A 14 -6.58 -3.17 -14.62
C PRO A 14 -6.33 -3.53 -13.15
N LEU A 15 -5.07 -3.43 -12.70
CA LEU A 15 -4.69 -3.64 -11.29
C LEU A 15 -4.76 -2.36 -10.44
N LEU A 16 -4.00 -1.30 -10.77
CA LEU A 16 -3.93 -0.08 -9.96
C LEU A 16 -5.28 0.61 -9.78
N GLY A 17 -6.16 0.58 -10.78
CA GLY A 17 -7.50 1.17 -10.71
C GLY A 17 -8.38 0.56 -9.61
N GLN A 18 -8.06 -0.67 -9.17
CA GLN A 18 -8.77 -1.36 -8.10
C GLN A 18 -8.26 -1.00 -6.69
N GLY A 19 -7.11 -0.36 -6.59
CA GLY A 19 -6.52 0.01 -5.30
C GLY A 19 -7.10 1.30 -4.73
N LEU A 20 -7.04 1.44 -3.41
CA LEU A 20 -7.67 2.53 -2.64
C LEU A 20 -7.31 3.94 -3.14
N LEU A 21 -6.12 4.13 -3.69
CA LEU A 21 -5.65 5.41 -4.20
C LEU A 21 -6.34 5.84 -5.51
N HIS A 22 -6.70 4.88 -6.37
CA HIS A 22 -7.26 5.16 -7.71
C HIS A 22 -8.71 4.69 -7.88
N ALA A 23 -9.22 3.86 -6.98
CA ALA A 23 -10.61 3.41 -6.99
C ALA A 23 -11.58 4.59 -6.99
N ARG A 24 -12.73 4.41 -7.65
CA ARG A 24 -13.78 5.43 -7.82
C ARG A 24 -15.09 5.02 -7.16
N ASP A 25 -15.90 6.03 -6.85
CA ASP A 25 -17.31 5.90 -6.46
C ASP A 25 -17.57 4.83 -5.39
N LEU A 26 -18.40 3.83 -5.73
CA LEU A 26 -18.81 2.76 -4.82
C LEU A 26 -17.64 1.83 -4.46
N GLN A 27 -16.76 1.53 -5.43
CA GLN A 27 -15.57 0.71 -5.17
C GLN A 27 -14.66 1.40 -4.16
N TRP A 28 -14.41 2.70 -4.32
CA TRP A 28 -13.66 3.45 -3.32
C TRP A 28 -14.33 3.46 -1.95
N LYS A 29 -15.64 3.71 -1.90
CA LYS A 29 -16.40 3.72 -0.64
C LYS A 29 -16.31 2.37 0.08
N ARG A 30 -16.39 1.27 -0.67
CA ARG A 30 -16.20 -0.10 -0.18
C ARG A 30 -14.80 -0.34 0.33
N THR A 31 -13.79 -0.10 -0.51
CA THR A 31 -12.38 -0.34 -0.16
C THR A 31 -11.96 0.48 1.05
N ARG A 32 -12.37 1.75 1.09
CA ARG A 32 -12.16 2.62 2.26
C ARG A 32 -12.88 2.08 3.48
N SER A 33 -14.12 1.65 3.35
CA SER A 33 -14.89 1.14 4.50
C SER A 33 -14.24 -0.07 5.13
N VAL A 34 -13.69 -1.01 4.35
CA VAL A 34 -12.96 -2.17 4.86
C VAL A 34 -11.66 -1.72 5.53
N THR A 35 -10.85 -0.96 4.80
CA THR A 35 -9.52 -0.53 5.26
C THR A 35 -9.60 0.32 6.54
N SER A 36 -10.65 1.15 6.68
CA SER A 36 -10.84 2.04 7.83
C SER A 36 -11.00 1.28 9.16
N TYR A 37 -11.42 0.01 9.14
CA TYR A 37 -11.47 -0.81 10.36
C TYR A 37 -10.10 -1.04 10.98
N ALA A 38 -9.05 -0.96 10.17
CA ALA A 38 -7.67 -1.13 10.58
C ALA A 38 -7.10 0.11 11.29
N PHE A 39 -7.69 1.28 11.06
CA PHE A 39 -7.23 2.59 11.57
C PHE A 39 -8.07 3.10 12.75
N THR A 40 -8.64 2.20 13.56
CA THR A 40 -9.38 2.58 14.77
C THR A 40 -8.44 2.82 15.95
N ALA A 41 -8.87 3.64 16.92
CA ALA A 41 -8.06 3.93 18.12
C ALA A 41 -7.66 2.65 18.89
N THR A 42 -8.56 1.66 18.99
CA THR A 42 -8.27 0.37 19.62
C THR A 42 -7.18 -0.39 18.87
N LYS A 43 -7.19 -0.34 17.53
CA LYS A 43 -6.16 -0.98 16.71
C LYS A 43 -4.81 -0.29 16.88
N PHE A 44 -4.77 1.03 16.84
CA PHE A 44 -3.53 1.79 17.11
C PHE A 44 -2.95 1.50 18.49
N LYS A 45 -3.78 1.38 19.54
CA LYS A 45 -3.30 0.96 20.87
C LYS A 45 -2.65 -0.42 20.87
N GLN A 46 -3.13 -1.36 20.05
CA GLN A 46 -2.53 -2.69 19.89
C GLN A 46 -1.19 -2.64 19.15
N LEU A 47 -0.96 -1.63 18.31
CA LEU A 47 0.29 -1.43 17.58
C LEU A 47 1.35 -0.70 18.41
N PHE A 48 0.91 0.12 19.37
CA PHE A 48 1.77 1.03 20.12
C PHE A 48 3.03 0.36 20.72
N PRO A 49 2.98 -0.83 21.35
CA PRO A 49 4.19 -1.47 21.87
C PRO A 49 5.26 -1.76 20.81
N HIS A 50 4.85 -2.04 19.56
CA HIS A 50 5.79 -2.27 18.46
C HIS A 50 6.39 -0.97 17.94
N LEU A 51 5.60 0.11 17.91
CA LEU A 51 6.06 1.44 17.53
C LEU A 51 7.06 1.97 18.56
N ASP A 52 6.76 1.79 19.85
CA ASP A 52 7.61 2.19 20.97
C ASP A 52 8.97 1.49 20.90
N ALA A 53 8.98 0.15 20.77
CA ALA A 53 10.22 -0.61 20.65
C ALA A 53 11.07 -0.24 19.41
N ALA A 54 10.43 0.00 18.26
CA ALA A 54 11.14 0.46 17.07
C ALA A 54 11.68 1.90 17.23
N CYS A 55 10.99 2.75 17.99
CA CYS A 55 11.46 4.08 18.36
C CYS A 55 12.66 4.04 19.33
N ASP A 56 12.64 3.15 20.32
CA ASP A 56 13.78 2.97 21.23
C ASP A 56 15.04 2.59 20.44
N ARG A 57 14.93 1.60 19.54
CA ARG A 57 16.05 1.22 18.67
C ARG A 57 16.50 2.35 17.74
N PHE A 58 15.57 3.16 17.26
CA PHE A 58 15.89 4.35 16.48
C PHE A 58 16.74 5.34 17.29
N LEU A 59 16.37 5.61 18.54
CA LEU A 59 17.11 6.52 19.42
C LEU A 59 18.51 5.99 19.72
N ASP A 60 18.65 4.68 19.95
CA ASP A 60 19.95 4.04 20.11
C ASP A 60 20.85 4.25 18.88
N LEU A 61 20.32 4.05 17.67
CA LEU A 61 21.05 4.27 16.42
C LEU A 61 21.49 5.72 16.24
N VAL A 62 20.65 6.68 16.65
CA VAL A 62 21.02 8.11 16.62
C VAL A 62 22.15 8.41 17.61
N ALA A 63 22.07 7.85 18.82
CA ALA A 63 23.10 8.01 19.85
C ALA A 63 24.44 7.39 19.42
N GLU A 64 24.41 6.21 18.79
CA GLU A 64 25.59 5.54 18.23
C GLU A 64 26.25 6.41 17.15
N LYS A 65 25.47 6.97 16.21
CA LYS A 65 26.00 7.86 15.17
C LYS A 65 26.68 9.10 15.75
N GLY A 66 26.05 9.73 16.73
CA GLY A 66 26.65 10.86 17.45
C GLY A 66 27.95 10.48 18.17
N SER A 67 28.00 9.29 18.77
CA SER A 67 29.19 8.79 19.47
C SER A 67 30.36 8.48 18.52
N HIS A 68 30.07 8.09 17.27
CA HIS A 68 31.07 7.92 16.21
C HIS A 68 31.55 9.25 15.59
N GLY A 69 31.07 10.39 16.07
CA GLY A 69 31.48 11.71 15.61
C GLY A 69 30.74 12.21 14.37
N GLU A 70 29.64 11.55 13.96
CA GLU A 70 28.75 12.09 12.93
C GLU A 70 28.08 13.37 13.45
N LYS A 71 28.45 14.53 12.90
CA LYS A 71 27.86 15.84 13.27
C LYS A 71 26.56 16.14 12.54
N GLU A 72 26.36 15.52 11.39
CA GLU A 72 25.21 15.69 10.52
C GLU A 72 24.75 14.34 10.03
N VAL A 73 23.43 14.13 10.05
CA VAL A 73 22.79 12.90 9.57
C VAL A 73 21.70 13.27 8.57
N ALA A 74 21.62 12.53 7.48
CA ALA A 74 20.54 12.69 6.52
C ALA A 74 19.24 12.16 7.12
N ALA A 75 18.39 13.07 7.63
CA ALA A 75 17.13 12.70 8.28
C ALA A 75 16.27 11.77 7.40
N TYR A 76 16.21 12.00 6.09
CA TYR A 76 15.48 11.12 5.17
C TYR A 76 15.98 9.67 5.21
N GLU A 77 17.30 9.44 5.18
CA GLU A 77 17.85 8.08 5.22
C GLU A 77 17.74 7.44 6.60
N LEU A 78 17.64 8.25 7.65
CA LEU A 78 17.50 7.79 9.03
C LEU A 78 16.04 7.39 9.35
N PHE A 79 15.06 8.19 8.95
CA PHE A 79 13.64 7.94 9.25
C PHE A 79 12.97 6.94 8.31
N LYS A 80 13.47 6.77 7.08
CA LYS A 80 12.88 5.86 6.10
C LYS A 80 12.88 4.38 6.56
N PRO A 81 13.95 3.83 7.15
CA PRO A 81 13.93 2.52 7.80
C PRO A 81 12.92 2.40 8.94
N LEU A 82 12.80 3.43 9.78
CA LEU A 82 11.84 3.47 10.90
C LEU A 82 10.39 3.39 10.39
N ALA A 83 10.04 4.20 9.38
CA ALA A 83 8.71 4.16 8.77
C ALA A 83 8.38 2.78 8.19
N MET A 84 9.35 2.17 7.49
CA MET A 84 9.21 0.82 6.95
C MET A 84 8.98 -0.23 8.04
N GLU A 85 9.62 -0.10 9.20
CA GLU A 85 9.42 -1.00 10.34
C GLU A 85 8.04 -0.82 10.99
N TYR A 86 7.59 0.44 11.16
CA TYR A 86 6.25 0.73 11.66
C TYR A 86 5.15 0.09 10.80
N ILE A 87 5.23 0.25 9.46
CA ILE A 87 4.21 -0.31 8.57
C ILE A 87 4.34 -1.84 8.48
N CYS A 88 5.55 -2.38 8.28
CA CYS A 88 5.74 -3.82 8.09
C CYS A 88 5.41 -4.61 9.37
N HIS A 89 5.94 -4.20 10.52
CA HIS A 89 5.73 -4.91 11.77
C HIS A 89 4.34 -4.63 12.35
N GLY A 90 3.96 -3.35 12.42
CA GLY A 90 2.67 -2.94 12.99
C GLY A 90 1.47 -3.42 12.16
N SER A 91 1.53 -3.27 10.84
CA SER A 91 0.34 -3.47 9.99
C SER A 91 0.28 -4.81 9.27
N PHE A 92 1.43 -5.41 8.96
CA PHE A 92 1.54 -6.64 8.17
C PHE A 92 2.19 -7.81 8.92
N GLY A 93 2.58 -7.62 10.19
CA GLY A 93 3.21 -8.66 11.00
C GLY A 93 4.55 -9.15 10.44
N ILE A 94 5.21 -8.36 9.59
CA ILE A 94 6.52 -8.65 9.02
C ILE A 94 7.56 -8.10 9.98
N ALA A 95 8.05 -8.95 10.89
CA ALA A 95 9.01 -8.59 11.93
C ALA A 95 10.45 -8.66 11.42
N ASN A 96 10.81 -7.72 10.54
CA ASN A 96 12.17 -7.53 10.05
C ASN A 96 12.76 -6.24 10.63
N LEU A 97 14.05 -6.27 11.01
CA LEU A 97 14.78 -5.12 11.54
C LEU A 97 15.30 -4.24 10.40
N PHE A 98 14.42 -3.47 9.77
CA PHE A 98 14.78 -2.64 8.61
C PHE A 98 15.79 -1.54 8.93
N GLN A 99 15.84 -1.11 10.19
CA GLN A 99 16.82 -0.13 10.69
C GLN A 99 18.25 -0.67 10.68
N GLU A 100 18.44 -1.98 10.80
CA GLU A 100 19.76 -2.64 10.75
C GLU A 100 20.04 -3.23 9.36
N GLU A 101 19.03 -3.83 8.71
CA GLU A 101 19.17 -4.54 7.44
C GLU A 101 18.59 -3.74 6.25
N THR A 102 19.23 -2.63 5.91
CA THR A 102 18.83 -1.77 4.78
C THR A 102 18.95 -2.44 3.39
N MET A 103 19.59 -3.61 3.31
CA MET A 103 19.74 -4.38 2.07
C MET A 103 18.58 -5.36 1.81
N HIS A 104 17.60 -5.42 2.71
CA HIS A 104 16.45 -6.31 2.55
C HIS A 104 15.69 -6.02 1.22
N PRO A 105 15.33 -7.04 0.41
CA PRO A 105 14.68 -6.85 -0.89
C PRO A 105 13.38 -6.05 -0.83
N LEU A 106 12.58 -6.23 0.23
CA LEU A 106 11.34 -5.48 0.43
C LEU A 106 11.61 -3.98 0.61
N PHE A 107 12.60 -3.64 1.44
CA PHE A 107 13.00 -2.25 1.69
C PHE A 107 13.48 -1.59 0.41
N ARG A 108 14.45 -2.20 -0.29
CA ARG A 108 14.98 -1.67 -1.56
C ARG A 108 13.92 -1.53 -2.64
N MET A 109 12.95 -2.45 -2.69
CA MET A 109 11.84 -2.34 -3.63
C MET A 109 10.93 -1.17 -3.24
N ALA A 110 10.47 -1.10 -1.98
CA ALA A 110 9.58 -0.06 -1.46
C ALA A 110 10.09 1.35 -1.76
N THR A 111 11.39 1.60 -1.50
CA THR A 111 12.02 2.91 -1.74
C THR A 111 12.09 3.30 -3.22
N ARG A 112 11.98 2.32 -4.13
CA ARG A 112 12.05 2.53 -5.58
C ARG A 112 10.69 2.54 -6.26
N VAL A 113 9.63 2.04 -5.62
CA VAL A 113 8.32 1.91 -6.28
C VAL A 113 7.76 3.26 -6.67
N LEU A 114 7.67 4.21 -5.75
CA LEU A 114 7.07 5.53 -6.05
C LEU A 114 7.91 6.30 -7.08
N PRO A 115 9.23 6.51 -6.90
CA PRO A 115 10.03 7.17 -7.92
C PRO A 115 9.93 6.45 -9.26
N GLY A 116 10.06 5.12 -9.27
CA GLY A 116 9.99 4.32 -10.50
C GLY A 116 8.63 4.32 -11.20
N THR A 117 7.55 4.70 -10.52
CA THR A 117 6.21 4.84 -11.10
C THR A 117 5.97 6.27 -11.60
N MET A 118 6.67 7.25 -11.03
CA MET A 118 6.54 8.68 -11.33
C MET A 118 7.67 9.23 -12.23
N THR A 119 8.57 8.38 -12.71
CA THR A 119 9.68 8.77 -13.60
C THR A 119 9.46 8.31 -15.03
N GLY A 120 9.97 9.09 -15.98
CA GLY A 120 10.10 8.71 -17.39
C GLY A 120 9.19 9.48 -18.36
N PRO A 121 9.46 9.37 -19.68
CA PRO A 121 8.75 10.13 -20.70
C PRO A 121 7.25 9.81 -20.73
N MET A 122 6.88 8.57 -20.41
CA MET A 122 5.47 8.13 -20.37
C MET A 122 4.69 8.78 -19.23
N HIS A 123 5.29 8.91 -18.04
CA HIS A 123 4.69 9.63 -16.93
C HIS A 123 4.52 11.12 -17.27
N MET A 124 5.54 11.73 -17.86
CA MET A 124 5.50 13.14 -18.32
C MET A 124 4.39 13.40 -19.34
N ILE A 125 4.26 12.52 -20.34
CA ILE A 125 3.19 12.60 -21.35
C ILE A 125 1.82 12.39 -20.69
N ALA A 126 1.67 11.40 -19.83
CA ALA A 126 0.41 11.14 -19.13
C ALA A 126 -0.06 12.33 -18.28
N GLN A 127 0.86 13.01 -17.59
CA GLN A 127 0.58 14.21 -16.79
C GLN A 127 0.29 15.45 -17.66
N SER A 128 1.05 15.62 -18.74
CA SER A 128 0.94 16.81 -19.61
C SER A 128 -0.26 16.75 -20.56
N THR A 129 -0.86 15.57 -20.76
CA THR A 129 -1.91 15.35 -21.77
C THR A 129 -3.22 14.85 -21.18
N THR A 130 -3.58 15.33 -19.99
CA THR A 130 -4.83 14.98 -19.30
C THR A 130 -6.10 15.49 -20.01
N THR A 131 -6.02 16.45 -20.94
CA THR A 131 -7.18 16.99 -21.67
C THR A 131 -7.43 16.31 -23.02
N LEU A 132 -6.41 15.79 -23.71
CA LEU A 132 -6.54 15.13 -25.03
C LEU A 132 -6.78 13.63 -24.94
N ASN A 133 -7.69 13.23 -24.04
CA ASN A 133 -7.87 11.84 -23.62
C ASN A 133 -8.15 10.89 -24.79
N ARG A 134 -8.95 11.31 -25.77
CA ARG A 134 -9.36 10.46 -26.90
C ARG A 134 -8.20 10.11 -27.82
N VAL A 135 -7.19 10.98 -27.92
CA VAL A 135 -6.02 10.79 -28.78
C VAL A 135 -4.96 9.95 -28.07
N VAL A 136 -4.81 10.14 -26.76
CA VAL A 136 -3.73 9.53 -25.97
C VAL A 136 -4.14 8.18 -25.35
N ALA A 137 -5.44 7.89 -25.25
CA ALA A 137 -5.97 6.62 -24.75
C ALA A 137 -5.34 5.35 -25.38
N PRO A 138 -5.22 5.20 -26.72
CA PRO A 138 -4.61 4.00 -27.29
C PRO A 138 -3.12 3.85 -26.91
N PHE A 139 -2.40 4.96 -26.76
CA PHE A 139 -0.99 4.95 -26.37
C PHE A 139 -0.79 4.60 -24.89
N LEU A 140 -1.66 5.11 -24.01
CA LEU A 140 -1.66 4.75 -22.58
C LEU A 140 -2.07 3.30 -22.36
N TRP A 141 -3.07 2.81 -23.10
CA TRP A 141 -3.45 1.40 -23.07
C TRP A 141 -2.28 0.50 -23.47
N LEU A 142 -1.58 0.83 -24.57
CA LEU A 142 -0.41 0.06 -25.01
C LEU A 142 0.72 0.10 -23.97
N ASN A 143 0.98 1.27 -23.37
CA ASN A 143 1.96 1.39 -22.30
C ASN A 143 1.58 0.60 -21.06
N SER A 144 0.29 0.53 -20.69
CA SER A 144 -0.17 -0.28 -19.56
C SER A 144 0.05 -1.79 -19.77
N LYS A 145 0.12 -2.26 -21.03
CA LYS A 145 0.36 -3.66 -21.38
C LYS A 145 1.83 -4.02 -21.50
N ILE A 146 2.66 -3.09 -21.97
CA ILE A 146 4.08 -3.33 -22.31
C ILE A 146 5.02 -2.78 -21.23
N GLY A 147 4.58 -1.78 -20.46
CA GLY A 147 5.39 -1.12 -19.46
C GLY A 147 5.72 -2.03 -18.27
N SER A 148 7.00 -2.11 -17.91
CA SER A 148 7.43 -2.74 -16.67
C SER A 148 7.12 -1.80 -15.50
N PHE A 149 5.91 -1.88 -14.94
CA PHE A 149 5.57 -1.10 -13.76
C PHE A 149 6.34 -1.62 -12.54
N THR A 150 7.07 -0.74 -11.87
CA THR A 150 7.77 -1.05 -10.61
C THR A 150 6.81 -1.59 -9.57
N TYR A 151 5.55 -1.16 -9.64
CA TYR A 151 4.45 -1.66 -8.82
C TYR A 151 4.12 -3.14 -9.06
N ASP A 152 4.21 -3.69 -10.27
CA ASP A 152 3.96 -5.13 -10.52
C ASP A 152 5.01 -6.02 -9.82
N ARG A 153 6.26 -5.57 -9.78
CA ARG A 153 7.30 -6.27 -9.02
C ARG A 153 7.06 -6.21 -7.52
N PHE A 154 6.55 -5.08 -7.05
CA PHE A 154 6.21 -4.91 -5.65
C PHE A 154 4.96 -5.69 -5.25
N SER A 155 3.94 -5.76 -6.10
CA SER A 155 2.72 -6.52 -5.85
C SER A 155 3.04 -8.00 -5.63
N LYS A 156 4.04 -8.56 -6.33
CA LYS A 156 4.56 -9.92 -6.08
C LYS A 156 5.06 -10.13 -4.64
N LEU A 157 5.63 -9.09 -4.01
CA LEU A 157 6.01 -9.15 -2.59
C LEU A 157 4.79 -9.12 -1.68
N ALA A 158 3.77 -8.31 -2.03
CA ALA A 158 2.50 -8.30 -1.32
C ALA A 158 1.79 -9.67 -1.42
N TYR A 159 1.78 -10.30 -2.60
CA TYR A 159 1.29 -11.67 -2.79
C TYR A 159 2.03 -12.65 -1.89
N LYS A 160 3.36 -12.57 -1.83
CA LYS A 160 4.15 -13.44 -0.95
C LYS A 160 3.79 -13.25 0.52
N ALA A 161 3.57 -12.00 0.97
CA ALA A 161 3.13 -11.71 2.34
C ALA A 161 1.74 -12.30 2.64
N ILE A 162 0.80 -12.19 1.70
CA ILE A 162 -0.53 -12.81 1.78
C ILE A 162 -0.42 -14.34 1.85
N ASP A 163 0.37 -14.96 0.98
CA ASP A 163 0.54 -16.41 0.93
C ASP A 163 1.19 -16.96 2.20
N LEU A 164 2.18 -16.27 2.75
CA LEU A 164 2.80 -16.63 4.02
C LEU A 164 1.76 -16.57 5.16
N ARG A 165 0.94 -15.53 5.18
CA ARG A 165 -0.13 -15.38 6.19
C ARG A 165 -1.18 -16.48 6.10
N ARG A 166 -1.55 -16.90 4.90
CA ARG A 166 -2.49 -18.00 4.69
C ARG A 166 -1.95 -19.33 5.19
N LYS A 167 -0.63 -19.54 5.10
CA LYS A 167 0.05 -20.74 5.58
C LYS A 167 0.25 -20.74 7.10
N ASP A 168 0.51 -19.58 7.68
CA ASP A 168 0.74 -19.40 9.12
C ASP A 168 -0.19 -18.30 9.68
N PRO A 169 -1.41 -18.66 10.09
CA PRO A 169 -2.37 -17.73 10.67
C PRO A 169 -1.89 -17.18 12.02
N LEU A 170 -2.21 -15.93 12.34
CA LEU A 170 -1.77 -15.34 13.60
C LEU A 170 -2.33 -16.09 14.81
N PRO A 171 -1.47 -16.42 15.81
CA PRO A 171 -1.95 -16.89 17.09
C PRO A 171 -2.77 -15.79 17.81
N ASN A 172 -3.79 -16.21 18.58
CA ASN A 172 -4.57 -15.37 19.49
C ASN A 172 -5.51 -14.31 18.88
N GLY A 173 -5.92 -14.44 17.61
CA GLY A 173 -6.98 -13.58 17.05
C GLY A 173 -6.61 -12.10 16.92
N ARG A 174 -5.30 -11.78 16.91
CA ARG A 174 -4.80 -10.44 16.60
C ARG A 174 -5.18 -10.09 15.17
N LYS A 175 -5.99 -9.04 15.00
CA LYS A 175 -6.35 -8.51 13.67
C LYS A 175 -5.49 -7.30 13.34
N ASP A 176 -4.43 -7.51 12.56
CA ASP A 176 -3.66 -6.45 11.93
C ASP A 176 -4.31 -6.01 10.60
N ILE A 177 -3.70 -5.08 9.87
CA ILE A 177 -4.27 -4.54 8.62
C ILE A 177 -4.40 -5.66 7.58
N LEU A 178 -3.40 -6.52 7.45
CA LEU A 178 -3.43 -7.64 6.52
C LEU A 178 -4.57 -8.61 6.83
N GLN A 179 -4.77 -8.96 8.10
CA GLN A 179 -5.85 -9.84 8.50
C GLN A 179 -7.22 -9.21 8.25
N ILE A 180 -7.38 -7.90 8.43
CA ILE A 180 -8.64 -7.20 8.13
C ILE A 180 -8.97 -7.25 6.64
N LEU A 181 -7.96 -7.17 5.77
CA LEU A 181 -8.16 -7.31 4.33
C LEU A 181 -8.52 -8.75 3.96
N LEU A 182 -7.87 -9.75 4.56
CA LEU A 182 -8.17 -11.17 4.34
C LEU A 182 -9.55 -11.58 4.87
N ASP A 183 -9.96 -11.07 6.03
CA ASP A 183 -11.30 -11.30 6.60
C ASP A 183 -12.42 -10.73 5.69
N ALA A 184 -12.09 -9.78 4.81
CA ALA A 184 -13.01 -9.17 3.84
C ALA A 184 -12.98 -9.87 2.47
N GLU A 185 -12.19 -10.93 2.28
CA GLU A 185 -12.08 -11.65 1.02
C GLU A 185 -13.39 -12.38 0.66
N SER A 186 -13.80 -12.29 -0.61
CA SER A 186 -14.90 -13.08 -1.16
C SER A 186 -14.66 -13.45 -2.61
N GLU A 187 -15.02 -14.68 -2.98
CA GLU A 187 -14.95 -15.19 -4.36
C GLU A 187 -16.05 -14.60 -5.27
N ASP A 188 -17.13 -14.10 -4.67
CA ASP A 188 -18.23 -13.48 -5.42
C ASP A 188 -17.80 -12.12 -6.02
N GLU A 189 -17.62 -12.06 -7.34
CA GLU A 189 -17.60 -10.79 -8.10
C GLU A 189 -18.92 -10.01 -7.96
N ALA A 190 -19.96 -10.64 -7.39
CA ALA A 190 -21.31 -10.13 -7.18
C ALA A 190 -21.43 -9.12 -6.01
N ALA A 191 -20.36 -8.72 -5.33
CA ALA A 191 -20.39 -7.58 -4.40
C ALA A 191 -20.49 -6.20 -5.13
N ARG A 192 -21.17 -6.16 -6.28
CA ARG A 192 -21.71 -4.93 -6.86
C ARG A 192 -22.86 -4.48 -5.97
N SER A 193 -22.52 -3.71 -4.94
CA SER A 193 -23.42 -2.87 -4.11
C SER A 193 -24.88 -2.94 -4.56
N GLU A 194 -25.68 -3.81 -3.94
CA GLU A 194 -27.10 -3.89 -4.26
C GLU A 194 -27.78 -2.58 -3.84
N VAL A 195 -28.46 -1.95 -4.80
CA VAL A 195 -29.34 -0.81 -4.53
C VAL A 195 -30.72 -1.40 -4.25
N THR A 196 -31.03 -1.60 -2.99
CA THR A 196 -32.39 -1.91 -2.53
C THR A 196 -32.99 -0.65 -1.91
N ASP A 197 -34.16 -0.22 -2.40
CA ASP A 197 -34.97 0.89 -1.87
C ASP A 197 -34.24 2.21 -1.61
N GLY A 198 -33.30 2.60 -2.47
CA GLY A 198 -32.56 3.87 -2.35
C GLY A 198 -31.57 3.92 -1.17
N VAL A 199 -31.42 2.83 -0.42
CA VAL A 199 -30.45 2.70 0.68
C VAL A 199 -29.24 1.93 0.16
N PHE A 200 -28.11 2.62 0.01
CA PHE A 200 -26.86 1.99 -0.41
C PHE A 200 -26.27 1.12 0.70
N LYS A 201 -26.50 -0.20 0.64
CA LYS A 201 -25.80 -1.16 1.51
C LYS A 201 -24.49 -1.57 0.86
N VAL A 202 -23.38 -0.99 1.36
CA VAL A 202 -22.03 -1.34 0.89
C VAL A 202 -21.62 -2.65 1.56
N GLU A 203 -21.64 -3.75 0.82
CA GLU A 203 -21.03 -5.00 1.28
C GLU A 203 -19.51 -4.83 1.41
N LYS A 204 -18.96 -5.22 2.55
CA LYS A 204 -17.54 -5.07 2.90
C LYS A 204 -16.74 -6.26 2.41
N LYS A 205 -16.79 -6.50 1.10
CA LYS A 205 -16.17 -7.63 0.42
C LYS A 205 -15.14 -7.15 -0.59
N MET A 206 -14.06 -7.90 -0.78
CA MET A 206 -12.98 -7.63 -1.72
C MET A 206 -12.58 -8.89 -2.47
N THR A 207 -12.23 -8.74 -3.74
CA THR A 207 -11.64 -9.85 -4.51
C THR A 207 -10.19 -10.10 -4.09
N PRO A 208 -9.62 -11.29 -4.37
CA PRO A 208 -8.22 -11.57 -4.07
C PRO A 208 -7.23 -10.59 -4.75
N ALA A 209 -7.58 -10.14 -5.96
CA ALA A 209 -6.81 -9.12 -6.70
C ALA A 209 -6.86 -7.76 -6.00
N GLU A 210 -8.04 -7.35 -5.52
CA GLU A 210 -8.21 -6.11 -4.74
C GLU A 210 -7.40 -6.16 -3.45
N ILE A 211 -7.42 -7.27 -2.73
CA ILE A 211 -6.64 -7.44 -1.49
C ILE A 211 -5.15 -7.27 -1.76
N SER A 212 -4.64 -7.88 -2.82
CA SER A 212 -3.22 -7.86 -3.17
C SER A 212 -2.74 -6.47 -3.55
N VAL A 213 -3.53 -5.76 -4.37
CA VAL A 213 -3.24 -4.36 -4.74
C VAL A 213 -3.34 -3.45 -3.51
N ASN A 214 -4.38 -3.58 -2.69
CA ASN A 214 -4.53 -2.72 -1.51
C ASN A 214 -3.45 -2.97 -0.44
N THR A 215 -3.05 -4.23 -0.24
CA THR A 215 -1.91 -4.63 0.60
C THR A 215 -0.64 -3.91 0.13
N GLY A 216 -0.35 -3.99 -1.17
CA GLY A 216 0.82 -3.33 -1.74
C GLY A 216 0.76 -1.79 -1.62
N MET A 217 -0.39 -1.19 -1.90
CA MET A 217 -0.55 0.27 -1.76
C MET A 217 -0.37 0.74 -0.32
N LEU A 218 -0.96 0.04 0.66
CA LEU A 218 -0.85 0.40 2.06
C LEU A 218 0.58 0.23 2.60
N LEU A 219 1.32 -0.77 2.12
CA LEU A 219 2.73 -0.96 2.50
C LEU A 219 3.63 0.13 1.93
N ILE A 220 3.37 0.65 0.73
CA ILE A 220 4.14 1.76 0.12
C ILE A 220 3.74 3.12 0.72
N ALA A 221 2.49 3.27 1.13
CA ALA A 221 1.96 4.54 1.62
C ALA A 221 2.30 4.84 3.09
N GLY A 222 2.57 3.81 3.89
CA GLY A 222 3.06 3.93 5.27
C GLY A 222 4.56 4.10 5.33
#